data_AF-A0A2W6ATC6-F1
#
_entry.id   AF-A0A2W6ATC6-F1
#
_cell.length_a   1.000
_cell.length_b   1.000
_cell.length_c   1.000
_cell.angle_alpha   90.00
_cell.angle_beta   90.00
_cell.angle_gamma   90.00
#
_symmetry.space_group_name_H-M   'P 1'
#
loop_
_entity.id
_entity.type
_entity.pdbx_description
1 polymer ?
#
loop_
_entity_poly.entity_id
_entity_poly.type
_entity_poly.pdbx_seq_one_letter_code
_entity_poly.pdbx_strand_id
1 'polypeptide(L)'
;MSEPLSFELSSPGRKGYSLPASDVPAVVVEDVIPREYLRNAPPALPELSEPDVVRHFTHLSELNYSIDSGFYPLGSCTMKYNPKLCDDAAAMPGLTDVHPAAPVSHVQGWLELLVELEETLCALTGMHSATLQPPAGAAGELTGLLLMRAWHEGNGEGGRRRVIIPDSAHGTNP
;
A
#
# COMPACT_ATOMS: atom_id res chain seq x y z
N MET A 1 14.48 15.38 -24.01
CA MET A 1 15.39 14.23 -23.77
C MET A 1 14.71 13.38 -22.72
N SER A 2 14.60 12.07 -22.92
CA SER A 2 14.03 11.17 -21.91
C SER A 2 15.04 10.97 -20.78
N GLU A 3 14.57 10.95 -19.53
CA GLU A 3 15.38 10.51 -18.39
C GLU A 3 15.83 9.05 -18.61
N PRO A 4 17.14 8.73 -18.53
CA PRO A 4 17.63 7.36 -18.68
C PRO A 4 17.10 6.46 -17.56
N LEU A 5 17.07 5.15 -17.80
CA LEU A 5 16.71 4.20 -16.76
C LEU A 5 17.77 4.20 -15.65
N SER A 6 17.35 3.94 -14.41
CA SER A 6 18.27 3.80 -13.28
C SER A 6 19.37 2.75 -13.53
N PHE A 7 19.07 1.72 -14.32
CA PHE A 7 20.04 0.70 -14.74
C PHE A 7 21.12 1.23 -15.69
N GLU A 8 20.80 2.22 -16.52
CA GLU A 8 21.73 2.85 -17.48
C GLU A 8 22.64 3.86 -16.77
N LEU A 9 22.17 4.44 -15.67
CA LEU A 9 22.94 5.31 -14.79
C LEU A 9 23.88 4.55 -13.84
N SER A 10 23.67 3.23 -13.72
CA SER A 10 24.37 2.34 -12.79
C SER A 10 25.88 2.34 -13.03
N SER A 11 26.66 2.24 -11.95
CA SER A 11 28.10 2.03 -12.01
C SER A 11 28.56 1.01 -10.98
N PRO A 12 29.28 -0.06 -11.39
CA PRO A 12 29.69 -1.13 -10.49
C PRO A 12 30.41 -0.63 -9.22
N GLY A 13 29.98 -1.12 -8.06
CA GLY A 13 30.50 -0.79 -6.74
C GLY A 13 29.95 0.50 -6.12
N ARG A 14 29.11 1.27 -6.82
CA ARG A 14 28.55 2.53 -6.31
C ARG A 14 27.46 2.25 -5.28
N LYS A 15 27.51 3.00 -4.16
CA LYS A 15 26.58 2.85 -3.02
C LYS A 15 25.85 4.17 -2.76
N GLY A 16 24.54 4.10 -2.66
CA GLY A 16 23.66 5.24 -2.38
C GLY A 16 22.97 5.15 -1.03
N TYR A 17 23.43 4.25 -0.16
CA TYR A 17 22.87 4.03 1.17
C TYR A 17 23.94 4.25 2.24
N SER A 18 23.47 4.69 3.41
CA SER A 18 24.22 4.68 4.66
C SER A 18 23.41 3.87 5.67
N LEU A 19 23.89 2.68 6.01
CA LEU A 19 23.23 1.84 7.02
C LEU A 19 23.82 2.16 8.39
N PRO A 20 23.02 2.09 9.48
CA PRO A 20 23.55 2.20 10.83
C PRO A 20 24.59 1.10 11.08
N ALA A 21 25.51 1.37 12.01
CA ALA A 21 26.47 0.35 12.45
C ALA A 21 25.70 -0.86 13.00
N SER A 22 26.14 -2.07 12.63
CA SER A 22 25.55 -3.29 13.16
C SER A 22 25.75 -3.35 14.67
N ASP A 23 24.66 -3.57 15.40
CA ASP A 23 24.62 -3.76 16.84
C ASP A 23 24.79 -5.23 17.25
N VAL A 24 24.97 -6.12 16.26
CA VAL A 24 25.20 -7.55 16.45
C VAL A 24 26.57 -7.98 15.90
N PRO A 25 27.17 -9.06 16.42
CA PRO A 25 28.42 -9.59 15.90
C PRO A 25 28.32 -9.94 14.41
N ALA A 26 29.35 -9.58 13.63
CA ALA A 26 29.45 -9.99 12.24
C ALA A 26 29.63 -11.51 12.14
N VAL A 27 28.88 -12.14 11.23
CA VAL A 27 28.95 -13.57 10.94
C VAL A 27 29.31 -13.77 9.47
N VAL A 28 30.06 -14.84 9.17
CA VAL A 28 30.29 -15.28 7.80
C VAL A 28 29.02 -15.98 7.32
N VAL A 29 28.46 -15.53 6.20
CA VAL A 29 27.15 -15.98 5.70
C VAL A 29 27.13 -17.50 5.44
N GLU A 30 28.24 -18.02 4.93
CA GLU A 30 28.45 -19.44 4.63
C GLU A 30 28.42 -20.33 5.88
N ASP A 31 28.64 -19.78 7.08
CA ASP A 31 28.60 -20.52 8.34
C ASP A 31 27.18 -20.62 8.92
N VAL A 32 26.25 -19.75 8.46
CA VAL A 32 24.89 -19.64 9.01
C VAL A 32 23.79 -20.04 8.03
N ILE A 33 24.06 -20.00 6.72
CA ILE A 33 23.09 -20.38 5.68
C ILE A 33 23.68 -21.53 4.85
N PRO A 34 23.03 -22.71 4.80
CA PRO A 34 23.48 -23.82 3.97
C PRO A 34 23.60 -23.42 2.50
N ARG A 35 24.64 -23.92 1.83
CA ARG A 35 25.01 -23.52 0.47
C ARG A 35 23.87 -23.67 -0.55
N GLU A 36 23.01 -24.67 -0.39
CA GLU A 36 21.83 -24.87 -1.27
C GLU A 36 20.82 -23.72 -1.22
N TYR A 37 20.83 -22.90 -0.17
CA TYR A 37 19.97 -21.72 -0.02
C TYR A 37 20.68 -20.40 -0.35
N LEU A 38 21.99 -20.43 -0.62
CA LEU A 38 22.73 -19.24 -1.01
C LEU A 38 22.45 -18.85 -2.47
N ARG A 39 22.36 -17.54 -2.71
CA ARG A 39 22.18 -17.02 -4.05
C ARG A 39 23.48 -17.18 -4.85
N ASN A 40 23.40 -17.76 -6.04
CA ASN A 40 24.57 -18.00 -6.89
C ASN A 40 25.17 -16.74 -7.55
N ALA A 41 24.42 -15.64 -7.62
CA ALA A 41 24.86 -14.38 -8.19
C ALA A 41 24.08 -13.21 -7.55
N PRO A 42 24.67 -12.01 -7.37
CA PRO A 42 23.95 -10.83 -6.88
C PRO A 42 22.70 -10.50 -7.71
N PRO A 43 21.67 -9.88 -7.12
CA PRO A 43 20.59 -9.30 -7.93
C PRO A 43 21.10 -8.20 -8.84
N ALA A 44 20.52 -8.11 -10.03
CA ALA A 44 20.77 -7.02 -10.97
C ALA A 44 20.02 -5.75 -10.52
N LEU A 45 20.40 -5.20 -9.36
CA LEU A 45 19.94 -3.90 -8.89
C LEU A 45 20.85 -2.78 -9.43
N PRO A 46 20.33 -1.57 -9.67
CA PRO A 46 21.16 -0.45 -10.07
C PRO A 46 22.06 0.00 -8.91
N GLU A 47 23.32 0.31 -9.23
CA GLU A 47 24.35 0.77 -8.31
C GLU A 47 24.53 2.28 -8.52
N LEU A 48 23.83 3.07 -7.70
CA LEU A 48 23.73 4.53 -7.79
C LEU A 48 24.20 5.18 -6.50
N SER A 49 24.68 6.43 -6.58
CA SER A 49 24.95 7.24 -5.39
C SER A 49 23.68 7.93 -4.93
N GLU A 50 23.63 8.40 -3.68
CA GLU A 50 22.46 9.12 -3.15
C GLU A 50 22.09 10.34 -4.03
N PRO A 51 23.04 11.20 -4.48
CA PRO A 51 22.73 12.28 -5.41
C PRO A 51 22.17 11.81 -6.76
N ASP A 52 22.63 10.66 -7.28
CA ASP A 52 22.10 10.11 -8.54
C ASP A 52 20.64 9.69 -8.36
N VAL A 53 20.32 9.03 -7.25
CA VAL A 53 18.94 8.61 -6.91
C VAL A 53 18.03 9.82 -6.77
N VAL A 54 18.46 10.84 -6.01
CA VAL A 54 17.69 12.07 -5.82
C VAL A 54 17.40 12.74 -7.17
N ARG A 55 18.43 12.98 -7.99
CA ARG A 55 18.25 13.61 -9.32
C ARG A 55 17.30 12.81 -10.20
N HIS A 56 17.50 11.49 -10.25
CA HIS A 56 16.69 10.60 -11.08
C HIS A 56 15.20 10.69 -10.72
N PHE A 57 14.85 10.54 -9.44
CA PHE A 57 13.45 10.62 -9.03
C PHE A 57 12.87 12.04 -9.08
N THR A 58 13.68 13.08 -8.88
CA THR A 58 13.25 14.48 -9.11
C THR A 58 12.90 14.68 -10.59
N HIS A 59 13.77 14.30 -11.52
CA HIS A 59 13.47 14.42 -12.95
C HIS A 59 12.24 13.60 -13.36
N LEU A 60 12.12 12.35 -12.87
CA LEU A 60 10.93 11.54 -13.12
C LEU A 60 9.66 12.22 -12.58
N SER A 61 9.72 12.91 -11.43
CA SER A 61 8.57 13.64 -10.90
C SER A 61 8.17 14.81 -11.80
N GLU A 62 9.13 15.52 -12.40
CA GLU A 62 8.89 16.62 -13.35
C GLU A 62 8.31 16.14 -14.69
N LEU A 63 8.54 14.87 -15.04
CA LEU A 63 7.94 14.22 -16.21
C LEU A 63 6.50 13.73 -15.95
N ASN A 64 6.01 13.77 -14.71
CA ASN A 64 4.66 13.37 -14.35
C ASN A 64 3.72 14.58 -14.26
N TYR A 65 2.50 14.44 -14.77
CA TYR A 65 1.41 15.37 -14.46
C TYR A 65 0.68 14.86 -13.21
N SER A 66 0.40 15.75 -12.26
CA SER A 66 -0.25 15.40 -11.00
C SER A 66 -1.33 16.42 -10.63
N ILE A 67 -2.16 16.08 -9.65
CA ILE A 67 -3.17 17.00 -9.11
C ILE A 67 -2.56 18.25 -8.46
N ASP A 68 -1.34 18.14 -7.95
CA ASP A 68 -0.60 19.27 -7.39
C ASP A 68 -0.08 20.21 -8.50
N SER A 69 0.09 19.68 -9.72
CA SER A 69 0.59 20.43 -10.88
C SER A 69 -0.53 21.16 -11.64
N GLY A 70 -1.78 20.71 -11.53
CA GLY A 70 -2.93 21.38 -12.14
C GLY A 70 -4.21 20.57 -12.17
N PHE A 71 -5.17 21.03 -12.98
CA PHE A 71 -6.52 20.45 -13.02
C PHE A 71 -6.53 19.05 -13.64
N TYR A 72 -7.13 18.09 -12.92
CA TYR A 72 -7.08 16.66 -13.27
C TYR A 72 -8.50 16.02 -13.38
N PRO A 73 -9.30 16.33 -14.42
CA PRO A 73 -10.73 15.97 -14.50
C PRO A 73 -10.99 14.52 -14.93
N LEU A 74 -10.54 13.54 -14.14
CA LEU A 74 -10.88 12.14 -14.37
C LEU A 74 -12.23 11.80 -13.74
N GLY A 75 -13.21 11.48 -14.58
CA GLY A 75 -14.50 10.95 -14.16
C GLY A 75 -14.34 9.65 -13.37
N SER A 76 -15.22 9.41 -12.40
CA SER A 76 -15.21 8.26 -11.47
C SER A 76 -14.00 8.19 -10.51
N CYS A 77 -12.89 8.89 -10.78
CA CYS A 77 -11.68 8.84 -9.96
C CYS A 77 -11.68 9.81 -8.76
N THR A 78 -12.57 10.82 -8.75
CA THR A 78 -12.65 11.81 -7.66
C THR A 78 -11.29 12.46 -7.34
N MET A 79 -10.66 13.03 -8.36
CA MET A 79 -9.37 13.73 -8.24
C MET A 79 -9.53 15.06 -7.48
N LYS A 80 -9.78 14.98 -6.16
CA LYS A 80 -9.87 16.09 -5.23
C LYS A 80 -8.50 16.39 -4.63
N TYR A 81 -8.32 17.62 -4.15
CA TYR A 81 -7.13 17.99 -3.39
C TYR A 81 -6.84 17.00 -2.26
N ASN A 82 -5.57 16.61 -2.13
CA ASN A 82 -5.03 15.81 -1.03
C ASN A 82 -4.39 16.76 -0.01
N PRO A 83 -5.05 17.08 1.13
CA PRO A 83 -4.50 18.01 2.11
C PRO A 83 -3.13 17.56 2.62
N LYS A 84 -2.12 18.43 2.55
CA LYS A 84 -0.76 18.11 3.02
C LYS A 84 -0.69 17.79 4.52
N LEU A 85 -1.65 18.32 5.29
CA LEU A 85 -1.84 17.93 6.69
C LEU A 85 -2.09 16.41 6.86
N CYS A 86 -2.72 15.74 5.88
CA CYS A 86 -2.94 14.30 5.94
C CYS A 86 -1.63 13.52 5.82
N ASP A 87 -0.67 14.01 5.03
CA ASP A 87 0.66 13.41 4.92
C ASP A 87 1.41 13.56 6.26
N ASP A 88 1.35 14.75 6.86
CA ASP A 88 1.94 15.00 8.19
C ASP A 88 1.30 14.13 9.28
N ALA A 89 -0.03 13.98 9.26
CA ALA A 89 -0.76 13.15 10.20
C ALA A 89 -0.41 11.66 10.03
N ALA A 90 -0.33 11.17 8.80
CA ALA A 90 0.06 9.79 8.52
C ALA A 90 1.52 9.49 8.93
N ALA A 91 2.38 10.51 8.91
CA ALA A 91 3.78 10.42 9.33
C ALA A 91 3.99 10.58 10.85
N MET A 92 2.92 10.70 11.64
CA MET A 92 3.03 10.90 13.08
C MET A 92 3.71 9.71 13.78
N PRO A 93 4.70 9.95 14.66
CA PRO A 93 5.32 8.89 15.45
C PRO A 93 4.28 8.11 16.23
N GLY A 94 4.37 6.77 16.17
CA GLY A 94 3.36 5.87 16.72
C GLY A 94 2.26 5.44 15.73
N LEU A 95 2.16 6.07 14.56
CA LEU A 95 1.38 5.52 13.43
C LEU A 95 2.28 4.80 12.42
N THR A 96 3.46 5.32 12.13
CA THR A 96 4.38 4.75 11.12
C THR A 96 5.12 3.49 11.57
N ASP A 97 5.32 3.33 12.89
CA ASP A 97 6.30 2.38 13.44
C ASP A 97 5.64 1.26 14.25
N VAL A 98 4.37 0.95 13.96
CA VAL A 98 3.59 -0.07 14.67
C VAL A 98 3.54 -1.37 13.89
N HIS A 99 3.96 -2.46 14.52
CA HIS A 99 3.79 -3.79 13.96
C HIS A 99 2.31 -4.21 14.04
N PRO A 100 1.68 -4.72 12.96
CA PRO A 100 0.26 -5.12 12.98
C PRO A 100 -0.10 -6.19 14.02
N ALA A 101 0.87 -7.03 14.39
CA ALA A 101 0.71 -8.05 15.44
C ALA A 101 1.21 -7.59 16.84
N ALA A 102 1.41 -6.29 17.05
CA ALA A 102 1.77 -5.79 18.38
C ALA A 102 0.67 -6.13 19.42
N PRO A 103 1.03 -6.31 20.70
CA PRO A 103 0.04 -6.52 21.75
C PRO A 103 -1.02 -5.42 21.75
N VAL A 104 -2.28 -5.78 21.94
CA VAL A 104 -3.44 -4.86 21.95
C VAL A 104 -3.22 -3.68 22.91
N SER A 105 -2.58 -3.92 24.06
CA SER A 105 -2.26 -2.89 25.04
C SER A 105 -1.31 -1.79 24.53
N HIS A 106 -0.56 -2.04 23.45
CA HIS A 106 0.41 -1.09 22.88
C HIS A 106 -0.17 -0.29 21.69
N VAL A 107 -1.37 -0.62 21.23
CA VAL A 107 -1.95 -0.04 19.99
C VAL A 107 -3.32 0.60 20.22
N GLN A 108 -3.62 1.03 21.45
CA GLN A 108 -4.94 1.60 21.78
C GLN A 108 -5.29 2.82 20.93
N GLY A 109 -4.32 3.69 20.61
CA GLY A 109 -4.55 4.84 19.73
C GLY A 109 -4.95 4.44 18.30
N TRP A 110 -4.35 3.37 17.75
CA TRP A 110 -4.78 2.81 16.46
C TRP A 110 -6.20 2.24 16.53
N LEU A 111 -6.54 1.55 17.61
CA LEU A 111 -7.86 0.96 17.78
C LEU A 111 -8.95 2.03 17.94
N GLU A 112 -8.67 3.10 18.67
CA GLU A 112 -9.55 4.27 18.77
C GLU A 112 -9.80 4.89 17.39
N LEU A 113 -8.75 5.14 16.60
CA LEU A 113 -8.87 5.66 15.24
C LEU A 113 -9.73 4.76 14.33
N LEU A 114 -9.57 3.43 14.42
CA LEU A 114 -10.35 2.49 13.63
C LEU A 114 -11.83 2.49 14.02
N VAL A 115 -12.14 2.55 15.32
CA VAL A 115 -13.53 2.60 15.81
C VAL A 115 -14.19 3.92 15.41
N GLU A 116 -13.54 5.05 15.64
CA GLU A 116 -14.09 6.36 15.27
C GLU A 116 -14.34 6.46 13.76
N LEU A 117 -13.44 5.89 12.95
CA LEU A 117 -13.62 5.84 11.50
C LEU A 117 -14.78 4.91 11.10
N GLU A 118 -14.94 3.74 11.71
CA GLU A 118 -16.10 2.87 11.49
C GLU A 118 -17.41 3.61 11.80
N GLU A 119 -17.50 4.21 13.00
CA GLU A 119 -18.69 4.94 13.44
C GLU A 119 -19.03 6.11 12.52
N THR A 120 -18.01 6.87 12.10
CA THR A 120 -18.17 8.00 11.19
C THR A 120 -18.70 7.52 9.83
N LEU A 121 -18.13 6.45 9.26
CA LEU A 121 -18.59 5.91 7.99
C LEU A 121 -20.01 5.36 8.10
N CYS A 122 -20.33 4.64 9.17
CA CYS A 122 -21.67 4.13 9.45
C CYS A 122 -22.70 5.26 9.56
N ALA A 123 -22.36 6.37 10.23
CA ALA A 123 -23.21 7.55 10.32
C ALA A 123 -23.46 8.20 8.95
N LEU A 124 -22.44 8.25 8.09
CA LEU A 124 -22.56 8.80 6.74
C LEU A 124 -23.36 7.91 5.77
N THR A 125 -23.21 6.59 5.87
CA THR A 125 -23.83 5.64 4.92
C THR A 125 -25.14 5.04 5.43
N GLY A 126 -25.48 5.21 6.71
CA GLY A 126 -26.64 4.57 7.34
C GLY A 126 -26.49 3.06 7.58
N MET A 127 -25.25 2.56 7.60
CA MET A 127 -24.96 1.14 7.86
C MET A 127 -24.87 0.86 9.35
N HIS A 128 -25.20 -0.36 9.78
CA HIS A 128 -25.10 -0.75 11.19
C HIS A 128 -23.64 -0.97 11.65
N SER A 129 -22.77 -1.47 10.77
CA SER A 129 -21.35 -1.72 11.04
C SER A 129 -20.57 -1.72 9.73
N ALA A 130 -19.27 -1.47 9.80
CA ALA A 130 -18.37 -1.49 8.65
C ALA A 130 -17.06 -2.25 8.96
N THR A 131 -16.35 -2.66 7.91
CA THR A 131 -15.01 -3.23 8.03
C THR A 131 -14.01 -2.35 7.28
N LEU A 132 -12.86 -2.11 7.91
CA LEU A 132 -11.75 -1.32 7.36
C LEU A 132 -10.63 -2.20 6.76
N GLN A 133 -10.86 -3.51 6.68
CA GLN A 133 -9.86 -4.48 6.19
C GLN A 133 -9.63 -4.46 4.67
N PRO A 134 -10.66 -4.27 3.80
CA PRO A 134 -10.43 -4.30 2.36
C PRO A 134 -9.53 -3.14 1.89
N PRO A 135 -8.41 -3.41 1.19
CA PRO A 135 -7.42 -2.38 0.85
C PRO A 135 -7.79 -1.49 -0.34
N ALA A 136 -8.89 -1.81 -1.03
CA ALA A 136 -9.37 -1.09 -2.22
C ALA A 136 -10.85 -1.36 -2.48
N GLY A 137 -11.48 -0.54 -3.34
CA GLY A 137 -12.90 -0.67 -3.71
C GLY A 137 -13.28 -2.06 -4.21
N ALA A 138 -12.55 -2.61 -5.19
CA ALA A 138 -12.83 -3.94 -5.75
C ALA A 138 -12.72 -5.08 -4.71
N ALA A 139 -11.81 -4.96 -3.73
CA ALA A 139 -11.73 -5.91 -2.62
C ALA A 139 -12.94 -5.77 -1.67
N GLY A 140 -13.45 -4.55 -1.49
CA GLY A 140 -14.70 -4.28 -0.79
C GLY A 140 -15.92 -4.88 -1.50
N GLU A 141 -15.99 -4.78 -2.83
CA GLU A 141 -17.05 -5.41 -3.64
C GLU A 141 -17.06 -6.94 -3.45
N LEU A 142 -15.90 -7.60 -3.53
CA LEU A 142 -15.77 -9.03 -3.26
C LEU A 142 -16.18 -9.38 -1.82
N THR A 143 -15.77 -8.56 -0.84
CA THR A 143 -16.14 -8.75 0.57
C THR A 143 -17.66 -8.70 0.73
N GLY A 144 -18.32 -7.72 0.10
CA GLY A 144 -19.79 -7.61 0.09
C GLY A 144 -20.46 -8.84 -0.50
N LEU A 145 -20.00 -9.33 -1.65
CA LEU A 145 -20.55 -10.56 -2.25
C LEU A 145 -20.39 -11.79 -1.36
N LEU A 146 -19.22 -11.93 -0.72
CA LEU A 146 -18.98 -13.06 0.18
C LEU A 146 -19.86 -13.00 1.43
N LEU A 147 -20.13 -11.80 1.96
CA LEU A 147 -21.09 -11.61 3.06
C LEU A 147 -22.51 -11.98 2.64
N MET A 148 -22.96 -11.52 1.46
CA MET A 148 -24.29 -11.89 0.91
C MET A 148 -24.40 -13.40 0.69
N ARG A 149 -23.35 -14.03 0.16
CA ARG A 149 -23.27 -15.48 -0.03
C ARG A 149 -23.39 -16.22 1.31
N ALA A 150 -22.59 -15.84 2.30
CA ALA A 150 -22.62 -16.46 3.63
C ALA A 150 -24.00 -16.31 4.29
N TRP A 151 -24.65 -15.16 4.11
CA TRP A 151 -26.02 -14.93 4.58
C TRP A 151 -27.03 -15.88 3.94
N HIS A 152 -26.99 -16.05 2.61
CA HIS A 152 -27.87 -16.99 1.91
C HIS A 152 -27.59 -18.45 2.32
N GLU A 153 -26.32 -18.85 2.44
CA GLU A 153 -25.94 -20.18 2.92
C GLU A 153 -26.48 -20.43 4.34
N GLY A 154 -26.35 -19.46 5.25
CA GLY A 154 -26.88 -19.54 6.61
C GLY A 154 -28.40 -19.65 6.70
N ASN A 155 -29.12 -19.14 5.70
CA ASN A 155 -30.58 -19.24 5.59
C ASN A 155 -31.07 -20.48 4.82
N GLY A 156 -30.17 -21.38 4.40
CA GLY A 156 -30.52 -22.54 3.58
C GLY A 156 -30.83 -22.20 2.11
N GLU A 157 -30.48 -20.99 1.66
CA GLU A 157 -30.70 -20.49 0.29
C GLU A 157 -29.43 -20.58 -0.60
N GLY A 158 -28.51 -21.50 -0.32
CA GLY A 158 -27.23 -21.64 -1.02
C GLY A 158 -27.30 -21.90 -2.54
N GLY A 159 -28.50 -22.13 -3.09
CA GLY A 159 -28.75 -22.18 -4.53
C GLY A 159 -28.74 -20.81 -5.23
N ARG A 160 -28.72 -19.70 -4.49
CA ARG A 160 -28.64 -18.34 -5.06
C ARG A 160 -27.22 -18.05 -5.55
N ARG A 161 -27.05 -18.06 -6.87
CA ARG A 161 -25.74 -17.97 -7.54
C ARG A 161 -25.67 -16.93 -8.67
N ARG A 162 -26.65 -16.02 -8.74
CA ARG A 162 -26.74 -15.02 -9.80
C ARG A 162 -26.69 -13.63 -9.18
N VAL A 163 -25.81 -12.78 -9.70
CA VAL A 163 -25.71 -11.35 -9.40
C VAL A 163 -26.22 -10.59 -10.63
N ILE A 164 -26.98 -9.52 -10.42
CA ILE A 164 -27.52 -8.67 -11.49
C ILE A 164 -26.62 -7.44 -11.58
N ILE A 165 -26.04 -7.21 -12.75
CA ILE A 165 -25.11 -6.11 -12.99
C ILE A 165 -25.63 -5.27 -14.16
N PRO A 166 -25.79 -3.95 -14.01
CA PRO A 166 -26.12 -3.05 -15.12
C PRO A 166 -25.04 -3.05 -16.21
N ASP A 167 -25.42 -2.77 -17.45
CA ASP A 167 -24.51 -2.67 -18.60
C ASP A 167 -23.45 -1.56 -18.48
N SER A 168 -23.77 -0.50 -17.72
CA SER A 168 -22.91 0.64 -17.44
C SER A 168 -22.03 0.48 -16.18
N ALA A 169 -22.07 -0.68 -15.52
CA ALA A 169 -21.28 -0.93 -14.32
C ALA A 169 -19.77 -0.85 -14.59
N HIS A 170 -19.01 -0.50 -13.55
CA HIS A 170 -17.56 -0.56 -13.61
C HIS A 170 -17.10 -2.02 -13.73
N GLY A 171 -16.04 -2.29 -14.52
CA GLY A 171 -15.58 -3.65 -14.81
C GLY A 171 -15.02 -4.42 -13.61
N THR A 172 -14.87 -3.77 -12.44
CA THR A 172 -14.52 -4.45 -11.18
C THR A 172 -15.69 -5.17 -10.55
N ASN A 173 -16.93 -4.84 -10.93
CA ASN A 173 -18.15 -5.42 -10.36
C ASN A 173 -18.12 -6.95 -10.56
N PRO A 174 -18.03 -7.72 -9.47
CA PRO A 174 -17.81 -9.17 -9.51
C PRO A 174 -19.05 -10.00 -9.84
#